data_AF-A0A841GVE8-F1
#
_entry.id   AF-A0A841GVE8-F1
#
_cell.length_a   1.000
_cell.length_b   1.000
_cell.length_c   1.000
_cell.angle_alpha   90.00
_cell.angle_beta   90.00
_cell.angle_gamma   90.00
#
_symmetry.space_group_name_H-M   'P 1'
#
loop_
_entity.id
_entity.type
_entity.pdbx_description
1 polymer ?
#
loop_
_entity_poly.entity_id
_entity_poly.type
_entity_poly.pdbx_seq_one_letter_code
_entity_poly.pdbx_strand_id
1 'polypeptide(L)'
;MNEPRLADYVLKYHGNLMSEHERSVNRHLTTLFKQGTGDLPAPGTAMETNHIHSLQRHWLSDDPRVIADAQAGWHAARQRIAERIVRDHPDEVYLNRCPACGALTASPTARICLVCPHTWFHVPRGVR
;
A
#
# COMPACT_ATOMS: atom_id res chain seq x y z
N MET A 1 -5.16 -1.26 -14.11
CA MET A 1 -3.71 -1.34 -14.46
C MET A 1 -3.08 -2.32 -13.49
N ASN A 2 -2.63 -3.49 -13.92
CA ASN A 2 -2.09 -4.51 -13.01
C ASN A 2 -0.59 -4.28 -12.75
N GLU A 3 -0.25 -3.17 -12.09
CA GLU A 3 1.12 -2.86 -11.66
C GLU A 3 1.26 -3.26 -10.18
N PRO A 4 1.97 -4.35 -9.84
CA PRO A 4 1.87 -5.01 -8.53
C PRO A 4 2.34 -4.14 -7.34
N ARG A 5 3.09 -3.08 -7.59
CA ARG A 5 3.60 -2.16 -6.56
C ARG A 5 2.82 -0.85 -6.47
N LEU A 6 1.85 -0.64 -7.37
CA LEU A 6 1.07 0.60 -7.42
C LEU A 6 0.32 0.82 -6.09
N ALA A 7 -0.34 -0.23 -5.59
CA ALA A 7 -1.08 -0.15 -4.34
C ALA A 7 -0.19 0.30 -3.17
N ASP A 8 0.95 -0.36 -2.98
CA ASP A 8 1.87 -0.02 -1.89
C ASP A 8 2.48 1.37 -2.04
N TYR A 9 2.85 1.76 -3.27
CA TYR A 9 3.38 3.09 -3.54
C TYR A 9 2.36 4.18 -3.21
N VAL A 10 1.14 4.05 -3.74
CA VAL A 10 0.08 5.05 -3.59
C VAL A 10 -0.35 5.14 -2.13
N LEU A 11 -0.64 4.03 -1.45
CA LEU A 11 -1.09 4.07 -0.06
C LEU A 11 0.01 4.57 0.89
N LYS A 12 1.29 4.38 0.54
CA LYS A 12 2.41 4.85 1.36
C LYS A 12 2.68 6.34 1.20
N TYR A 13 2.67 6.85 -0.03
CA TYR A 13 3.09 8.23 -0.33
C TYR A 13 1.93 9.21 -0.51
N HIS A 14 0.74 8.69 -0.81
CA HIS A 14 -0.49 9.44 -1.07
C HIS A 14 -1.66 8.97 -0.20
N GLY A 15 -1.37 8.31 0.92
CA GLY A 15 -2.38 7.79 1.85
C GLY A 15 -3.23 8.87 2.52
N ASN A 16 -2.79 10.13 2.48
CA ASN A 16 -3.59 11.30 2.88
C ASN A 16 -4.84 11.50 2.02
N LEU A 17 -4.85 11.00 0.77
CA LEU A 17 -5.98 11.11 -0.17
C LEU A 17 -7.05 10.03 0.05
N MET A 18 -6.81 9.08 0.97
CA MET A 18 -7.82 8.10 1.36
C MET A 18 -8.99 8.81 2.08
N SER A 19 -10.22 8.37 1.80
CA SER A 19 -11.37 8.78 2.60
C SER A 19 -11.27 8.20 4.03
N GLU A 20 -12.08 8.72 4.96
CA GLU A 20 -12.12 8.19 6.32
C GLU A 20 -12.51 6.70 6.35
N HIS A 21 -13.50 6.33 5.52
CA HIS A 21 -13.93 4.94 5.36
C HIS A 21 -12.79 4.06 4.85
N GLU A 22 -12.09 4.48 3.80
CA GLU A 22 -10.96 3.72 3.22
C GLU A 22 -9.79 3.58 4.20
N ARG A 23 -9.51 4.62 5.00
CA ARG A 23 -8.53 4.53 6.08
C ARG A 23 -8.93 3.48 7.10
N SER A 24 -10.22 3.41 7.45
CA SER A 24 -10.73 2.39 8.37
C SER A 24 -10.61 0.98 7.78
N VAL A 25 -10.98 0.78 6.52
CA VAL A 25 -10.84 -0.51 5.80
C VAL A 25 -9.38 -0.93 5.73
N ASN A 26 -8.49 -0.05 5.27
CA ASN A 26 -7.05 -0.36 5.14
C ASN A 26 -6.42 -0.67 6.51
N ARG A 27 -6.82 0.05 7.57
CA ARG A 27 -6.37 -0.21 8.93
C ARG A 27 -6.85 -1.58 9.43
N HIS A 28 -8.16 -1.86 9.30
CA HIS A 28 -8.76 -3.13 9.72
C HIS A 28 -8.07 -4.31 9.03
N LEU A 29 -7.96 -4.26 7.69
CA LEU A 29 -7.33 -5.31 6.91
C LEU A 29 -5.83 -5.45 7.21
N THR A 30 -5.09 -4.35 7.38
CA THR A 30 -3.65 -4.42 7.70
C THR A 30 -3.42 -5.06 9.06
N THR A 31 -4.31 -4.81 10.02
CA THR A 31 -4.28 -5.47 11.32
C THR A 31 -4.51 -6.98 11.17
N LEU A 32 -5.57 -7.39 10.45
CA LEU A 32 -5.84 -8.82 10.19
C LEU A 32 -4.69 -9.51 9.46
N PHE A 33 -4.16 -8.88 8.41
CA PHE A 33 -3.04 -9.41 7.64
C PHE A 33 -1.80 -9.62 8.52
N LYS A 34 -1.45 -8.66 9.36
CA LYS A 34 -0.32 -8.77 10.30
C LYS A 34 -0.55 -9.81 11.41
N GLN A 35 -1.80 -10.10 11.75
CA GLN A 35 -2.18 -11.14 12.70
C GLN A 35 -2.18 -12.55 12.09
N GLY A 36 -1.85 -12.69 10.79
CA GLY A 36 -1.87 -13.97 10.09
C GLY A 36 -3.28 -14.48 9.77
N THR A 37 -4.30 -13.64 9.91
CA THR A 37 -5.70 -13.96 9.58
C THR A 37 -6.12 -13.44 8.20
N GLY A 38 -5.25 -12.69 7.51
CA GLY A 38 -5.52 -12.13 6.19
C GLY A 38 -5.13 -13.01 4.99
N ASP A 39 -4.20 -13.95 5.17
CA ASP A 39 -3.81 -15.02 4.24
C ASP A 39 -3.05 -16.09 5.07
N LEU A 40 -3.27 -17.39 4.82
CA LEU A 40 -2.68 -18.51 5.57
C LEU A 40 -1.14 -18.38 5.63
N PRO A 41 -0.51 -18.36 6.83
CA PRO A 41 0.95 -18.37 6.90
C PRO A 41 1.48 -19.72 6.41
N ALA A 42 2.56 -19.68 5.61
CA ALA A 42 3.28 -20.88 5.22
C ALA A 42 3.76 -21.66 6.46
N PRO A 43 3.70 -23.01 6.47
CA PRO A 43 4.13 -23.81 7.61
C PRO A 43 5.61 -23.54 7.91
N GLY A 44 5.93 -23.02 9.09
CA GLY A 44 7.31 -22.85 9.57
C GLY A 44 7.70 -21.47 10.11
N THR A 45 6.80 -20.48 10.12
CA THR A 45 7.07 -19.14 10.70
C THR A 45 6.26 -18.89 11.97
N ALA A 46 6.30 -19.84 12.91
CA ALA A 46 5.87 -19.56 14.27
C ALA A 46 7.00 -18.84 15.01
N MET A 47 6.91 -17.52 15.17
CA MET A 47 7.67 -16.83 16.21
C MET A 47 6.80 -15.76 16.88
N GLU A 48 6.34 -16.14 18.07
CA GLU A 48 6.12 -15.29 19.26
C GLU A 48 5.52 -13.89 19.06
N THR A 49 4.24 -13.68 19.42
CA THR A 49 3.78 -12.35 19.89
C THR A 49 2.39 -12.37 20.58
N ASN A 50 2.25 -13.11 21.68
CA ASN A 50 0.99 -13.15 22.46
C ASN A 50 0.60 -11.81 23.13
N HIS A 51 1.48 -10.81 23.21
CA HIS A 51 1.15 -9.50 23.79
C HIS A 51 0.70 -8.43 22.77
N ILE A 52 1.09 -8.55 21.49
CA ILE A 52 0.74 -7.56 20.45
C ILE A 52 -0.71 -7.73 19.97
N HIS A 53 -1.26 -8.95 20.04
CA HIS A 53 -2.64 -9.24 19.62
C HIS A 53 -3.71 -8.50 20.44
N SER A 54 -3.46 -8.24 21.73
CA SER A 54 -4.43 -7.54 22.60
C SER A 54 -4.60 -6.07 22.21
N LEU A 55 -3.49 -5.36 22.01
CA LEU A 55 -3.50 -3.94 21.62
C LEU A 55 -3.99 -3.75 20.18
N GLN A 56 -3.81 -4.74 19.31
CA GLN A 56 -4.27 -4.64 17.94
C GLN A 56 -5.79 -4.76 17.76
N ARG A 57 -6.53 -5.31 18.75
CA ARG A 57 -8.00 -5.41 18.65
C ARG A 57 -8.69 -4.06 18.47
N HIS A 58 -8.19 -2.99 19.09
CA HIS A 58 -8.79 -1.66 18.93
C HIS A 58 -8.55 -1.04 17.54
N TRP A 59 -7.73 -1.68 16.69
CA TRP A 59 -7.51 -1.28 15.30
C TRP A 59 -8.46 -2.00 14.33
N LEU A 60 -9.21 -3.00 14.82
CA LEU A 60 -10.30 -3.63 14.09
C LEU A 60 -11.55 -2.75 14.21
N SER A 61 -12.18 -2.46 13.09
CA SER A 61 -13.47 -1.79 13.06
C SER A 61 -14.62 -2.78 13.26
N ASP A 62 -15.61 -2.38 14.07
CA ASP A 62 -16.92 -3.05 14.19
C ASP A 62 -17.98 -2.43 13.25
N ASP A 63 -17.62 -1.44 12.43
CA ASP A 63 -18.55 -0.83 11.47
C ASP A 63 -18.89 -1.86 10.38
N PRO A 64 -20.17 -2.23 10.21
CA PRO A 64 -20.58 -3.24 9.23
C PRO A 64 -20.21 -2.86 7.79
N ARG A 65 -20.10 -1.56 7.48
CA ARG A 65 -19.67 -1.09 6.16
C ARG A 65 -18.19 -1.38 5.92
N VAL A 66 -17.37 -1.21 6.95
CA VAL A 66 -15.92 -1.50 6.88
C VAL A 66 -15.71 -3.00 6.74
N ILE A 67 -16.46 -3.80 7.50
CA ILE A 67 -16.41 -5.26 7.43
C ILE A 67 -16.85 -5.75 6.04
N ALA A 68 -17.94 -5.21 5.49
CA ALA A 68 -18.42 -5.57 4.15
C ALA A 68 -17.36 -5.29 3.08
N ASP A 69 -16.75 -4.10 3.09
CA ASP A 69 -15.69 -3.75 2.14
C ASP A 69 -14.39 -4.54 2.34
N ALA A 70 -14.15 -5.02 3.56
CA ALA A 70 -13.02 -5.87 3.91
C ALA A 70 -13.16 -7.31 3.37
N GLN A 71 -14.36 -7.76 3.02
CA GLN A 71 -14.58 -9.13 2.49
C GLN A 71 -13.81 -9.41 1.20
N ALA A 72 -13.47 -8.37 0.42
CA ALA A 72 -12.66 -8.52 -0.78
C ALA A 72 -11.19 -8.92 -0.50
N GLY A 73 -10.75 -8.84 0.76
CA GLY A 73 -9.39 -9.19 1.17
C GLY A 73 -8.39 -8.04 1.07
N TRP A 74 -7.24 -8.21 1.74
CA TRP A 74 -6.22 -7.17 1.93
C TRP A 74 -5.68 -6.62 0.61
N HIS A 75 -5.25 -7.50 -0.30
CA HIS A 75 -4.68 -7.11 -1.59
C HIS A 75 -5.70 -6.38 -2.48
N ALA A 76 -6.91 -6.92 -2.63
CA ALA A 76 -7.92 -6.34 -3.51
C ALA A 76 -8.42 -4.99 -3.01
N ALA A 77 -8.62 -4.83 -1.69
CA ALA A 77 -9.01 -3.55 -1.12
C ALA A 77 -7.95 -2.46 -1.36
N ARG A 78 -6.67 -2.77 -1.12
CA ARG A 78 -5.57 -1.82 -1.34
C ARG A 78 -5.43 -1.44 -2.81
N GLN A 79 -5.59 -2.42 -3.72
CA GLN A 79 -5.56 -2.15 -5.16
C GLN A 79 -6.71 -1.21 -5.56
N ARG A 80 -7.95 -1.47 -5.12
CA ARG A 80 -9.10 -0.60 -5.44
C ARG A 80 -8.91 0.82 -4.93
N ILE A 81 -8.44 0.97 -3.68
CA ILE A 81 -8.18 2.29 -3.09
C ILE A 81 -7.12 3.04 -3.89
N ALA A 82 -6.03 2.37 -4.26
CA ALA A 82 -4.96 3.00 -5.03
C ALA A 82 -5.42 3.42 -6.43
N GLU A 83 -6.18 2.57 -7.12
CA GLU A 83 -6.75 2.89 -8.43
C GLU A 83 -7.73 4.07 -8.34
N ARG A 84 -8.55 4.14 -7.29
CA ARG A 84 -9.41 5.30 -7.01
C ARG A 84 -8.56 6.56 -6.82
N ILE A 85 -7.56 6.53 -5.96
CA ILE A 85 -6.71 7.70 -5.68
C ILE A 85 -6.05 8.22 -6.97
N VAL A 86 -5.47 7.33 -7.77
CA VAL A 86 -4.83 7.71 -9.05
C VAL A 86 -5.84 8.32 -10.03
N ARG A 87 -7.06 7.76 -10.10
CA ARG A 87 -8.09 8.22 -11.02
C ARG A 87 -8.70 9.56 -10.59
N ASP A 88 -8.97 9.72 -9.31
CA ASP A 88 -9.73 10.86 -8.77
C ASP A 88 -8.82 12.04 -8.40
N HIS A 89 -7.52 11.81 -8.20
CA HIS A 89 -6.53 12.83 -7.82
C HIS A 89 -5.29 12.82 -8.75
N PRO A 90 -5.45 12.90 -10.08
CA PRO A 90 -4.33 12.77 -11.02
C PRO A 90 -3.26 13.87 -10.85
N ASP A 91 -3.67 15.07 -10.43
CA ASP A 91 -2.77 16.22 -10.26
C ASP A 91 -1.98 16.18 -8.93
N GLU A 92 -2.47 15.43 -7.94
CA GLU A 92 -1.82 15.28 -6.64
C GLU A 92 -0.90 14.04 -6.60
N VAL A 93 -1.18 13.05 -7.44
CA VAL A 93 -0.51 11.75 -7.43
C VAL A 93 0.70 11.73 -8.36
N TYR A 94 1.88 11.97 -7.78
CA TYR A 94 3.15 11.79 -8.49
C TYR A 94 3.64 10.33 -8.46
N LEU A 95 3.68 9.69 -9.64
CA LEU A 95 4.25 8.35 -9.86
C LEU A 95 5.64 8.46 -10.50
N ASN A 96 6.69 8.34 -9.70
CA ASN A 96 8.06 8.38 -10.20
C ASN A 96 8.36 7.12 -11.03
N ARG A 97 8.68 7.30 -12.32
CA ARG A 97 8.97 6.21 -13.25
C ARG A 97 10.39 6.28 -13.74
N CYS A 98 10.98 5.12 -14.01
CA CYS A 98 12.29 5.04 -14.64
C CYS A 98 12.23 5.68 -16.04
N PRO A 99 13.11 6.63 -16.36
CA PRO A 99 13.11 7.25 -17.69
C PRO A 99 13.57 6.29 -18.80
N ALA A 100 14.28 5.21 -18.45
CA ALA A 100 14.77 4.23 -19.42
C ALA A 100 13.74 3.12 -19.73
N CYS A 101 12.99 2.63 -18.74
CA CYS A 101 12.08 1.48 -18.93
C CYS A 101 10.62 1.73 -18.50
N GLY A 102 10.27 2.90 -17.97
CA GLY A 102 8.90 3.25 -17.56
C GLY A 102 8.40 2.59 -16.26
N ALA A 103 9.17 1.68 -15.67
CA ALA A 103 8.79 1.00 -14.43
C ALA A 103 8.63 1.98 -13.26
N LEU A 104 7.60 1.78 -12.44
CA LEU A 104 7.41 2.52 -11.19
C LEU A 104 8.58 2.25 -10.23
N THR A 105 9.14 3.34 -9.69
CA THR A 105 10.26 3.26 -8.75
C THR A 105 9.78 3.00 -7.32
N ALA A 106 10.72 2.73 -6.41
CA ALA A 106 10.39 2.40 -5.02
C ALA A 106 9.79 3.58 -4.22
N SER A 107 10.06 4.82 -4.65
CA SER A 107 9.64 6.04 -3.97
C SER A 107 9.64 7.26 -4.91
N PRO A 108 8.92 8.33 -4.55
CA PRO A 108 8.91 9.59 -5.29
C PRO A 108 10.30 10.19 -5.55
N THR A 109 11.28 9.89 -4.70
CA THR A 109 12.64 10.45 -4.76
C THR A 109 13.70 9.44 -5.21
N ALA A 110 13.29 8.21 -5.56
CA ALA A 110 14.21 7.18 -6.03
C ALA A 110 14.89 7.61 -7.34
N ARG A 111 16.20 7.36 -7.44
CA ARG A 111 17.03 7.64 -8.63
C ARG A 111 17.68 6.38 -9.20
N ILE A 112 17.17 5.23 -8.81
CA ILE A 112 17.60 3.90 -9.24
C ILE A 112 16.36 3.11 -9.64
N CYS A 113 16.44 2.45 -10.79
CA CYS A 113 15.39 1.52 -11.20
C CYS A 113 15.57 0.17 -10.48
N LEU A 114 14.46 -0.45 -10.08
CA LEU A 114 14.45 -1.81 -9.49
C LEU A 114 14.25 -2.92 -10.54
N VAL A 115 14.08 -2.55 -11.82
CA VAL A 115 13.78 -3.47 -12.93
C VAL A 115 14.92 -3.52 -13.94
N CYS A 116 15.57 -2.39 -14.21
CA CYS A 116 16.72 -2.29 -15.10
C CYS A 116 17.91 -1.64 -14.38
N PRO A 117 19.14 -1.71 -14.90
CA PRO A 117 20.32 -1.16 -14.23
C PRO A 117 20.43 0.38 -14.32
N HIS A 118 19.43 1.07 -14.88
CA HIS A 118 19.48 2.52 -15.07
C HIS A 118 19.43 3.29 -13.74
N THR A 119 20.28 4.31 -13.63
CA THR A 119 20.32 5.25 -12.51
C THR A 119 20.47 6.68 -13.02
N TRP A 120 19.96 7.65 -12.27
CA TRP A 120 20.01 9.07 -12.63
C TRP A 120 20.46 9.94 -11.45
N PHE A 121 21.46 9.46 -10.71
CA PHE A 121 22.05 10.18 -9.56
C PHE A 121 22.70 11.51 -9.94
N HIS A 122 23.03 11.71 -11.22
CA HIS A 122 23.56 12.96 -11.75
C HIS A 122 22.53 14.10 -11.74
N VAL A 123 21.22 13.80 -11.65
CA VAL A 123 20.16 14.83 -11.54
C VAL A 123 20.11 15.38 -10.10
N PRO A 124 20.23 16.71 -9.90
CA PRO A 124 20.13 17.35 -8.58
C PRO A 124 18.78 17.07 -7.89
N ARG A 125 18.79 17.04 -6.55
CA ARG A 125 17.54 16.90 -5.78
C ARG A 125 16.69 18.16 -5.95
N GLY A 126 15.39 17.99 -6.19
CA GLY A 126 14.41 19.09 -6.16
C GLY A 126 13.95 19.60 -7.53
N VAL A 127 14.49 19.09 -8.63
CA VAL A 127 13.89 19.27 -9.95
C VAL A 127 12.72 18.31 -10.05
N ARG A 128 11.51 18.81 -9.78
CA ARG A 128 10.25 18.11 -10.06
C ARG A 128 9.73 18.56 -11.40
#